data_AF-A0A497LCY9-F1
#
_entry.id   AF-A0A497LCY9-F1
#
_cell.length_a   1.000
_cell.length_b   1.000
_cell.length_c   1.000
_cell.angle_alpha   90.00
_cell.angle_beta   90.00
_cell.angle_gamma   90.00
#
_symmetry.space_group_name_H-M   'P 1'
#
loop_
_entity.id
_entity.type
_entity.pdbx_description
1 polymer ?
#
loop_
_entity_poly.entity_id
_entity_poly.type
_entity_poly.pdbx_seq_one_letter_code
_entity_poly.pdbx_strand_id
1 'polypeptide(L)'
;MIAESIRKWIRRELYCKECYSRLSSLLTDNPYALSILETNSRESGEHAEALRRAAEILGVKLSPEDFKPEMPEGVKPVETHNMSPVEIVYQGIKQHLKVEVVAREAYERLAEQVENLEAKEIFRNLAKAEEKHHKMLTALLQTLEQTYPQLKEKGSTGV
;
A
#
# COMPACT_ATOMS: atom_id res chain seq x y z
N MET A 1 -0.85 12.56 18.67
CA MET A 1 -0.12 11.44 18.06
C MET A 1 -1.06 10.43 17.39
N ILE A 2 -1.99 9.76 18.10
CA ILE A 2 -2.93 8.79 17.51
C ILE A 2 -3.80 9.41 16.40
N ALA A 3 -4.50 10.51 16.68
CA ALA A 3 -5.40 11.15 15.72
C ALA A 3 -4.71 11.59 14.41
N GLU A 4 -3.49 12.12 14.52
CA GLU A 4 -2.68 12.51 13.36
C GLU A 4 -2.22 11.29 12.56
N SER A 5 -1.79 10.22 13.25
CA SER A 5 -1.40 8.97 12.59
C SER A 5 -2.56 8.33 11.83
N ILE A 6 -3.76 8.29 12.42
CA ILE A 6 -4.96 7.77 11.74
C ILE A 6 -5.25 8.56 10.47
N ARG A 7 -5.31 9.90 10.54
CA ARG A 7 -5.55 10.77 9.37
C ARG A 7 -4.52 10.55 8.27
N LYS A 8 -3.24 10.51 8.67
CA LYS A 8 -2.12 10.29 7.76
C LYS A 8 -2.24 8.95 7.02
N TRP A 9 -2.62 7.89 7.73
CA TRP A 9 -2.75 6.58 7.12
C TRP A 9 -4.01 6.42 6.27
N ILE A 10 -5.14 7.07 6.61
CA ILE A 10 -6.30 7.13 5.71
C ILE A 10 -5.88 7.67 4.34
N ARG A 11 -5.15 8.79 4.30
CA ARG A 11 -4.70 9.39 3.05
C ARG A 11 -3.76 8.48 2.26
N ARG A 12 -2.90 7.72 2.94
CA ARG A 12 -1.94 6.79 2.30
C ARG A 12 -2.60 5.54 1.77
N GLU A 13 -3.56 4.99 2.50
CA GLU A 13 -4.35 3.86 2.04
C GLU A 13 -5.13 4.23 0.77
N LEU A 14 -5.70 5.43 0.73
CA LEU A 14 -6.37 5.94 -0.48
C LEU A 14 -5.39 6.15 -1.64
N TYR A 15 -4.17 6.61 -1.38
CA TYR A 15 -3.13 6.66 -2.40
C TYR A 15 -2.74 5.27 -2.91
N CYS A 16 -2.55 4.30 -2.03
CA CYS A 16 -2.19 2.93 -2.39
C CYS A 16 -3.28 2.29 -3.24
N LYS A 17 -4.56 2.48 -2.88
CA LYS A 17 -5.71 2.10 -3.70
C LYS A 17 -5.60 2.63 -5.13
N GLU A 18 -5.42 3.94 -5.29
CA GLU A 18 -5.31 4.56 -6.61
C GLU A 18 -4.09 4.05 -7.39
N CYS A 19 -2.95 3.88 -6.70
CA CYS A 19 -1.73 3.39 -7.31
C CYS A 19 -1.90 1.96 -7.81
N TYR A 20 -2.37 1.04 -6.97
CA TYR A 20 -2.58 -0.36 -7.35
C TYR A 20 -3.63 -0.50 -8.45
N SER A 21 -4.70 0.29 -8.43
CA SER A 21 -5.67 0.35 -9.52
C SER A 21 -5.06 0.84 -10.84
N ARG A 22 -4.11 1.77 -10.79
CA ARG A 22 -3.39 2.23 -11.98
C ARG A 22 -2.40 1.18 -12.48
N LEU A 23 -1.70 0.48 -11.58
CA LEU A 23 -0.77 -0.57 -11.97
C LEU A 23 -1.50 -1.78 -12.57
N SER A 24 -2.66 -2.14 -12.03
CA SER A 24 -3.46 -3.27 -12.52
C SER A 24 -3.93 -3.05 -13.96
N SER A 25 -4.25 -1.81 -14.34
CA SER A 25 -4.67 -1.46 -15.71
C SER A 25 -3.55 -1.50 -16.76
N LEU A 26 -2.29 -1.63 -16.34
CA LEU A 26 -1.13 -1.73 -17.23
C LEU A 26 -0.79 -3.17 -17.64
N LEU A 27 -1.24 -4.18 -16.88
CA LEU A 27 -0.96 -5.60 -17.11
C LEU A 27 -2.25 -6.43 -17.20
N THR A 28 -3.16 -6.00 -18.07
CA THR A 28 -4.48 -6.63 -18.22
C THR A 28 -4.44 -8.05 -18.80
N ASP A 29 -3.34 -8.42 -19.44
CA ASP A 29 -3.08 -9.74 -20.03
C ASP A 29 -2.41 -10.73 -19.06
N ASN A 30 -2.02 -10.27 -17.86
CA ASN A 30 -1.42 -11.11 -16.82
C ASN A 30 -2.42 -11.32 -15.66
N PRO A 31 -3.22 -12.42 -15.67
CA PRO A 31 -4.27 -12.63 -14.67
C PRO A 31 -3.74 -12.77 -13.24
N TYR A 32 -2.49 -13.24 -13.08
CA TYR A 32 -1.86 -13.34 -11.77
C TYR A 32 -1.51 -11.96 -11.20
N ALA A 33 -0.86 -11.10 -12.01
CA ALA A 33 -0.54 -9.73 -11.63
C ALA A 33 -1.82 -8.92 -11.38
N LEU A 34 -2.83 -9.07 -12.24
CA LEU A 34 -4.13 -8.42 -12.11
C LEU A 34 -4.78 -8.79 -10.78
N SER A 35 -4.87 -10.09 -10.46
CA SER A 35 -5.47 -10.56 -9.21
C SER A 35 -4.78 -9.97 -7.97
N ILE A 36 -3.44 -9.93 -7.95
CA ILE A 36 -2.69 -9.36 -6.84
C ILE A 36 -2.95 -7.85 -6.72
N LEU A 37 -2.80 -7.09 -7.80
CA LEU A 37 -2.90 -5.63 -7.78
C LEU A 37 -4.34 -5.16 -7.50
N GLU A 38 -5.36 -5.82 -8.07
CA GLU A 38 -6.76 -5.51 -7.76
C GLU A 38 -7.11 -5.84 -6.31
N THR A 39 -6.58 -6.94 -5.76
CA THR A 39 -6.77 -7.29 -4.35
C THR A 39 -6.17 -6.23 -3.44
N ASN A 40 -4.92 -5.81 -3.68
CA ASN A 40 -4.26 -4.77 -2.89
C ASN A 40 -4.99 -3.42 -3.03
N SER A 41 -5.43 -3.06 -4.25
CA SER A 41 -6.22 -1.85 -4.48
C SER A 41 -7.50 -1.81 -3.65
N ARG A 42 -8.27 -2.90 -3.70
CA ARG A 42 -9.53 -3.04 -2.94
C ARG A 42 -9.27 -3.02 -1.44
N GLU A 43 -8.32 -3.82 -0.95
CA GLU A 43 -8.01 -3.94 0.48
C GLU A 43 -7.48 -2.61 1.05
N SER A 44 -6.65 -1.84 0.33
CA SER A 44 -6.27 -0.49 0.77
C SER A 44 -7.48 0.45 0.89
N GLY A 45 -8.46 0.36 0.00
CA GLY A 45 -9.72 1.10 0.15
C GLY A 45 -10.49 0.71 1.41
N GLU A 46 -10.55 -0.57 1.72
CA GLU A 46 -11.17 -1.12 2.93
C GLU A 46 -10.39 -0.72 4.19
N HIS A 47 -9.07 -0.59 4.11
CA HIS A 47 -8.21 -0.12 5.20
C HIS A 47 -8.50 1.33 5.58
N ALA A 48 -8.69 2.22 4.60
CA ALA A 48 -9.09 3.60 4.85
C ALA A 48 -10.44 3.68 5.61
N GLU A 49 -11.41 2.83 5.25
CA GLU A 49 -12.69 2.73 5.96
C GLU A 49 -12.54 2.14 7.37
N ALA A 50 -11.67 1.15 7.55
CA ALA A 50 -11.37 0.59 8.87
C ALA A 50 -10.72 1.64 9.79
N LEU A 51 -9.81 2.46 9.26
CA LEU A 51 -9.21 3.59 9.97
C LEU A 51 -10.24 4.68 10.31
N ARG A 52 -11.19 4.96 9.42
CA ARG A 52 -12.34 5.84 9.71
C ARG A 52 -13.15 5.29 10.89
N ARG A 53 -13.48 4.01 10.89
CA ARG A 53 -14.20 3.36 12.01
C ARG A 53 -13.42 3.42 13.32
N ALA A 54 -12.11 3.18 13.28
CA ALA A 54 -11.25 3.32 14.45
C ALA A 54 -11.24 4.77 14.98
N ALA A 55 -11.24 5.76 14.08
CA ALA A 55 -11.35 7.17 14.45
C ALA A 55 -12.67 7.46 15.19
N GLU A 56 -13.79 6.95 14.68
CA GLU A 56 -15.12 7.11 15.30
C GLU A 56 -15.16 6.51 16.72
N ILE A 57 -14.67 5.29 16.89
CA ILE A 57 -14.60 4.60 18.19
C ILE A 57 -13.75 5.40 19.20
N LEU A 58 -12.66 6.01 18.73
CA LEU A 58 -11.74 6.77 19.56
C LEU A 58 -12.14 8.24 19.74
N GLY A 59 -13.28 8.67 19.18
CA GLY A 59 -13.74 10.07 19.24
C GLY A 59 -12.86 11.05 18.46
N VAL A 60 -12.09 10.58 17.49
CA VAL A 60 -11.26 11.41 16.62
C VAL A 60 -12.13 12.04 15.55
N LYS A 61 -12.22 13.38 15.55
CA LYS A 61 -12.90 14.12 14.50
C LYS A 61 -12.08 14.10 13.21
N LEU A 62 -12.71 13.59 12.14
CA LEU A 62 -12.18 13.63 10.78
C LEU A 62 -12.87 14.72 9.97
N SER A 63 -12.18 15.20 8.95
CA SER A 63 -12.63 16.21 7.99
C SER A 63 -12.56 15.66 6.57
N PRO A 64 -13.22 16.28 5.57
CA PRO A 64 -13.09 15.86 4.17
C PRO A 64 -11.65 15.84 3.65
N GLU A 65 -10.77 16.70 4.18
CA GLU A 65 -9.35 16.73 3.80
C GLU A 65 -8.59 15.46 4.22
N ASP A 66 -9.06 14.75 5.24
CA ASP A 66 -8.45 13.51 5.71
C ASP A 66 -8.66 12.33 4.74
N PHE A 67 -9.53 12.51 3.74
CA PHE A 67 -9.84 11.52 2.71
C PHE A 67 -9.26 11.89 1.33
N LYS A 68 -8.30 12.83 1.29
CA LYS A 68 -7.56 13.13 0.06
C LYS A 68 -6.30 12.25 -0.01
N PRO A 69 -6.09 11.49 -1.10
CA PRO A 69 -4.90 10.66 -1.27
C PRO A 69 -3.60 11.46 -1.06
N GLU A 70 -2.67 10.89 -0.29
CA GLU A 70 -1.35 11.47 -0.03
C GLU A 70 -0.28 10.41 -0.28
N MET A 71 0.70 10.74 -1.14
CA MET A 71 1.80 9.84 -1.46
C MET A 71 2.66 9.56 -0.21
N PRO A 72 2.92 8.29 0.14
CA PRO A 72 3.77 7.94 1.28
C PRO A 72 5.21 8.48 1.16
N GLU A 73 5.87 8.76 2.28
CA GLU A 73 7.26 9.23 2.22
C GLU A 73 8.18 8.16 1.63
N GLY A 74 9.13 8.60 0.79
CA GLY A 74 10.08 7.72 0.13
C GLY A 74 9.54 7.05 -1.13
N VAL A 75 8.25 7.18 -1.43
CA VAL A 75 7.68 6.89 -2.75
C VAL A 75 7.96 8.08 -3.66
N LYS A 76 8.41 7.79 -4.89
CA LYS A 76 8.67 8.74 -5.97
C LYS A 76 7.69 8.46 -7.11
N PRO A 77 7.24 9.49 -7.83
CA PRO A 77 6.54 9.29 -9.09
C PRO A 77 7.38 8.40 -9.99
N VAL A 78 6.78 7.32 -10.51
CA VAL A 78 7.45 6.48 -11.52
C VAL A 78 7.51 7.30 -12.81
N GLU A 79 8.73 7.64 -13.25
CA GLU A 79 8.94 8.27 -14.55
C GLU A 79 8.55 7.27 -15.63
N THR A 80 7.44 7.50 -16.32
CA THR A 80 6.92 6.53 -17.30
C THR A 80 7.56 6.69 -18.69
N HIS A 81 8.42 7.67 -18.89
CA HIS A 81 9.00 7.94 -20.20
C HIS A 81 9.99 6.83 -20.57
N ASN A 82 9.78 6.21 -21.74
CA ASN A 82 10.59 5.09 -22.26
C ASN A 82 10.56 3.79 -21.41
N MET A 83 9.57 3.61 -20.55
CA MET A 83 9.35 2.36 -19.83
C MET A 83 8.20 1.56 -20.43
N SER A 84 8.39 0.25 -20.55
CA SER A 84 7.32 -0.68 -20.86
C SER A 84 6.32 -0.78 -19.69
N PRO A 85 5.07 -1.23 -19.93
CA PRO A 85 4.09 -1.44 -18.86
C PRO A 85 4.61 -2.34 -17.72
N VAL A 86 5.35 -3.41 -18.07
CA VAL A 86 5.98 -4.32 -17.11
C VAL A 86 7.03 -3.62 -16.24
N GLU A 87 7.86 -2.75 -16.84
CA GLU A 87 8.86 -1.98 -16.08
C GLU A 87 8.19 -0.99 -15.13
N ILE A 88 7.10 -0.35 -15.55
CA ILE A 88 6.34 0.60 -14.71
C ILE A 88 5.75 -0.14 -13.50
N VAL A 89 5.12 -1.30 -13.72
CA VAL A 89 4.57 -2.11 -12.64
C VAL A 89 5.67 -2.62 -11.70
N TYR A 90 6.77 -3.13 -12.25
CA TYR A 90 7.89 -3.62 -11.46
C TYR A 90 8.45 -2.52 -10.53
N GLN A 91 8.69 -1.31 -11.04
CA GLN A 91 9.15 -0.19 -10.22
C GLN A 91 8.09 0.27 -9.21
N GLY A 92 6.82 0.32 -9.61
CA GLY A 92 5.71 0.67 -8.73
C GLY A 92 5.62 -0.25 -7.51
N ILE A 93 5.68 -1.57 -7.74
CA ILE A 93 5.64 -2.58 -6.68
C ILE A 93 6.87 -2.48 -5.77
N LYS A 94 8.07 -2.30 -6.33
CA LYS A 94 9.30 -2.17 -5.51
C LYS A 94 9.23 -1.03 -4.51
N GLN A 95 8.67 0.11 -4.92
CA GLN A 95 8.50 1.25 -4.02
C GLN A 95 7.48 0.94 -2.92
N HIS A 96 6.41 0.22 -3.25
CA HIS A 96 5.34 -0.09 -2.31
C HIS A 96 5.69 -1.20 -1.30
N LEU A 97 6.65 -2.08 -1.57
CA LEU A 97 7.13 -3.04 -0.56
C LEU A 97 7.52 -2.35 0.76
N LYS A 98 8.22 -1.22 0.69
CA LYS A 98 8.59 -0.48 1.89
C LYS A 98 7.38 0.17 2.56
N VAL A 99 6.39 0.61 1.76
CA VAL A 99 5.14 1.19 2.27
C VAL A 99 4.39 0.16 3.11
N GLU A 100 4.23 -1.07 2.62
CA GLU A 100 3.57 -2.17 3.35
C GLU A 100 4.21 -2.43 4.73
N VAL A 101 5.54 -2.45 4.79
CA VAL A 101 6.27 -2.64 6.06
C VAL A 101 6.02 -1.49 7.02
N VAL A 102 6.11 -0.25 6.53
CA VAL A 102 5.92 0.96 7.35
C VAL A 102 4.46 1.09 7.82
N ALA A 103 3.49 0.67 7.00
CA ALA A 103 2.08 0.60 7.33
C ALA A 103 1.82 -0.40 8.45
N ARG A 104 2.30 -1.64 8.28
CA ARG A 104 2.24 -2.68 9.32
C ARG A 104 2.74 -2.17 10.67
N GLU A 105 3.95 -1.63 10.70
CA GLU A 105 4.55 -1.14 11.95
C GLU A 105 3.77 0.03 12.55
N ALA A 106 3.16 0.88 11.72
CA ALA A 106 2.33 1.97 12.21
C ALA A 106 1.04 1.45 12.85
N TYR A 107 0.41 0.42 12.28
CA TYR A 107 -0.78 -0.20 12.84
C TYR A 107 -0.47 -1.00 14.11
N GLU A 108 0.67 -1.68 14.18
CA GLU A 108 1.14 -2.32 15.42
C GLU A 108 1.31 -1.27 16.54
N ARG A 109 2.01 -0.16 16.26
CA ARG A 109 2.17 0.94 17.23
C ARG A 109 0.82 1.56 17.64
N LEU A 110 -0.11 1.73 16.71
CA LEU A 110 -1.45 2.23 17.03
C LEU A 110 -2.22 1.26 17.93
N ALA A 111 -2.13 -0.04 17.67
CA ALA A 111 -2.75 -1.06 18.49
C ALA A 111 -2.20 -1.06 19.93
N GLU A 112 -0.91 -0.80 20.11
CA GLU A 112 -0.27 -0.71 21.44
C GLU A 112 -0.67 0.55 22.21
N GLN A 113 -0.98 1.65 21.51
CA GLN A 113 -1.25 2.95 22.13
C GLN A 113 -2.72 3.17 22.54
N VAL A 114 -3.63 2.30 22.13
CA VAL A 114 -5.07 2.45 22.41
C VAL A 114 -5.55 1.45 23.46
N GLU A 115 -6.44 1.90 24.34
CA GLU A 115 -7.06 1.03 25.36
C GLU A 115 -8.33 0.35 24.85
N ASN A 116 -9.09 1.02 23.98
CA ASN A 116 -10.33 0.50 23.44
C ASN A 116 -10.07 -0.80 22.64
N LEU A 117 -10.69 -1.90 23.09
CA LEU A 117 -10.44 -3.24 22.54
C LEU A 117 -10.89 -3.38 21.08
N GLU A 118 -11.98 -2.72 20.68
CA GLU A 118 -12.47 -2.78 19.31
C GLU A 118 -11.52 -2.05 18.35
N ALA A 119 -11.08 -0.84 18.72
CA ALA A 119 -10.09 -0.10 17.93
C ALA A 119 -8.74 -0.84 17.86
N LYS A 120 -8.31 -1.44 18.98
CA LYS A 120 -7.08 -2.27 19.05
C LYS A 120 -7.14 -3.44 18.07
N GLU A 121 -8.29 -4.11 17.98
CA GLU A 121 -8.47 -5.24 17.08
C GLU A 121 -8.48 -4.81 15.60
N ILE A 122 -9.08 -3.66 15.28
CA ILE A 122 -9.00 -3.06 13.94
C ILE A 122 -7.54 -2.88 13.53
N PHE A 123 -6.73 -2.21 14.35
CA PHE A 123 -5.32 -1.96 14.02
C PHE A 123 -4.50 -3.24 13.90
N ARG A 124 -4.75 -4.25 14.73
CA ARG A 124 -4.08 -5.57 14.61
C ARG A 124 -4.42 -6.27 13.31
N ASN A 125 -5.66 -6.17 12.85
CA ASN A 125 -6.08 -6.79 11.59
C ASN A 125 -5.51 -6.06 10.37
N LEU A 126 -5.41 -4.72 10.43
CA LEU A 126 -4.68 -3.94 9.43
C LEU A 126 -3.21 -4.37 9.35
N ALA A 127 -2.51 -4.46 10.48
CA ALA A 127 -1.11 -4.91 10.49
C ALA A 127 -0.91 -6.29 9.84
N LYS A 128 -1.79 -7.26 10.13
CA LYS A 128 -1.77 -8.58 9.49
C LYS A 128 -2.01 -8.51 7.99
N ALA A 129 -2.90 -7.63 7.54
CA ALA A 129 -3.19 -7.43 6.13
C ALA A 129 -1.96 -6.90 5.37
N GLU A 130 -1.24 -5.91 5.92
CA GLU A 130 -0.04 -5.38 5.26
C GLU A 130 1.11 -6.39 5.20
N GLU A 131 1.21 -7.30 6.18
CA GLU A 131 2.16 -8.41 6.09
C GLU A 131 1.81 -9.36 4.93
N LYS A 132 0.52 -9.64 4.71
CA LYS A 132 0.03 -10.43 3.58
C LYS A 132 0.29 -9.71 2.26
N HIS A 133 -0.02 -8.41 2.16
CA HIS A 133 0.25 -7.59 0.99
C HIS A 133 1.72 -7.60 0.60
N HIS A 134 2.62 -7.35 1.56
CA HIS A 134 4.06 -7.44 1.34
C HIS A 134 4.48 -8.79 0.73
N LYS A 135 3.97 -9.91 1.26
CA LYS A 135 4.26 -11.26 0.74
C LYS A 135 3.75 -11.43 -0.69
N MET A 136 2.53 -10.99 -0.99
CA MET A 136 1.95 -11.06 -2.33
C MET A 136 2.75 -10.23 -3.35
N LEU A 137 3.10 -9.01 -3.00
CA LEU A 137 3.91 -8.11 -3.84
C LEU A 137 5.32 -8.65 -4.07
N THR A 138 5.93 -9.24 -3.03
CA THR A 138 7.25 -9.90 -3.15
C THR A 138 7.18 -11.07 -4.13
N ALA A 139 6.16 -11.92 -4.03
CA ALA A 139 5.97 -13.05 -4.94
C ALA A 139 5.73 -12.60 -6.39
N LEU A 140 4.97 -11.51 -6.57
CA LEU A 140 4.77 -10.90 -7.89
C LEU A 140 6.07 -10.38 -8.47
N LEU A 141 6.89 -9.66 -7.70
CA LEU A 141 8.21 -9.20 -8.15
C LEU A 141 9.12 -10.35 -8.56
N GLN A 142 9.18 -11.42 -7.77
CA GLN A 142 9.98 -12.61 -8.09
C GLN A 142 9.52 -13.25 -9.40
N THR A 143 8.20 -13.35 -9.61
CA THR A 143 7.62 -13.85 -10.87
C THR A 143 7.99 -12.96 -12.05
N LEU A 144 7.89 -11.64 -11.90
CA LEU A 144 8.27 -10.69 -12.94
C LEU A 144 9.76 -10.78 -13.27
N GLU A 145 10.64 -10.92 -12.27
CA GLU A 145 12.09 -11.07 -12.49
C GLU A 145 12.47 -12.39 -13.15
N GLN A 146 11.74 -13.47 -12.87
CA GLN A 146 11.94 -14.76 -13.53
C GLN A 146 11.47 -14.72 -14.99
N THR A 147 10.36 -14.02 -15.25
CA THR A 147 9.76 -13.88 -16.58
C THR A 147 10.53 -12.89 -17.46
N TYR A 148 11.05 -11.81 -16.85
CA TYR A 148 11.75 -10.71 -17.51
C TYR A 148 13.11 -10.44 -16.84
N PRO A 149 14.14 -11.26 -17.11
CA PRO A 149 15.44 -11.15 -16.44
C PRO A 149 16.11 -9.77 -16.55
N GLN A 150 15.85 -9.03 -17.63
CA GLN A 150 16.37 -7.67 -17.86
C GLN A 150 15.93 -6.65 -16.78
N LEU A 151 14.86 -6.95 -16.02
CA LEU A 151 14.41 -6.09 -14.92
C LEU A 151 15.45 -6.04 -13.78
N LYS A 152 16.22 -7.12 -13.56
CA LYS A 152 17.28 -7.17 -12.54
C LYS A 152 18.50 -6.32 -12.94
N GLU A 153 18.85 -6.33 -14.22
CA GLU A 153 20.04 -5.67 -14.74
C GLU A 153 19.90 -4.14 -14.68
N LYS A 154 18.74 -3.60 -15.08
CA LYS A 154 18.43 -2.16 -14.99
C LYS A 154 18.26 -1.65 -13.55
N GLY A 155 17.95 -2.53 -12.59
CA GLY A 155 17.83 -2.17 -11.17
C GLY A 155 19.16 -1.96 -10.45
N SER A 156 20.29 -2.32 -11.07
CA SER A 156 21.62 -2.35 -10.45
C SER A 156 22.52 -1.16 -10.84
N THR A 157 22.08 -0.30 -11.75
CA THR A 157 22.88 0.82 -12.30
C THR A 157 22.56 2.19 -11.68
N GLY A 158 21.91 2.23 -10.52
CA GLY A 158 21.68 3.48 -9.77
C GLY A 158 22.76 3.72 -8.72
N VAL A 159 23.96 4.12 -9.15
CA VAL A 159 24.97 4.81 -8.33
C VAL A 159 25.04 6.25 -8.79
#